data_AF-A0A2V6FCT8-F1
#
_entry.id   AF-A0A2V6FCT8-F1
#
_cell.length_a   1.000
_cell.length_b   1.000
_cell.length_c   1.000
_cell.angle_alpha   90.00
_cell.angle_beta   90.00
_cell.angle_gamma   90.00
#
_symmetry.space_group_name_H-M   'P 1'
#
loop_
_entity.id
_entity.type
_entity.pdbx_description
1 polymer ?
#
loop_
_entity_poly.entity_id
_entity_poly.type
_entity_poly.pdbx_seq_one_letter_code
_entity_poly.pdbx_strand_id
1 'polypeptide(L)'
;MFAAVWFCFGEDTVTFAKRAEQNYREARQTFQNNTNETEASWRFGRACFDWADFAKNDGRRESIANEGIAACRQIIARDPKSAPGHYYLAMNLGQLAQTKTLGALRIVEEMEREFKAVRD
;
A
#
# COMPACT_ATOMS: atom_id res chain seq x y z
N MET A 1 -32.53 -15.53 -20.08
CA MET A 1 -32.48 -14.31 -19.25
C MET A 1 -31.36 -14.46 -18.21
N PHE A 2 -30.09 -14.49 -18.64
CA PHE A 2 -28.91 -14.61 -17.75
C PHE A 2 -27.69 -13.89 -18.36
N ALA A 3 -27.86 -12.63 -18.79
CA ALA A 3 -26.76 -11.80 -19.29
C ALA A 3 -26.48 -10.56 -18.42
N ALA A 4 -27.41 -10.20 -17.52
CA ALA A 4 -27.33 -8.93 -16.78
C ALA A 4 -26.40 -8.96 -15.55
N VAL A 5 -26.05 -10.14 -15.02
CA VAL A 5 -25.25 -10.24 -13.79
C VAL A 5 -23.74 -10.07 -14.05
N TRP A 6 -23.26 -10.27 -15.29
CA TRP A 6 -21.83 -10.18 -15.61
C TRP A 6 -21.34 -8.73 -15.79
N PHE A 7 -22.22 -7.80 -16.18
CA PHE A 7 -21.82 -6.43 -16.51
C PHE A 7 -21.56 -5.55 -15.27
N CYS A 8 -22.32 -5.72 -14.18
CA CYS A 8 -22.19 -4.83 -13.01
C CYS A 8 -20.87 -4.98 -12.24
N PHE A 9 -20.27 -6.18 -12.18
CA PHE A 9 -19.01 -6.38 -11.44
C PHE A 9 -17.79 -5.75 -12.12
N GLY A 10 -17.82 -5.56 -13.46
CA GLY A 10 -16.71 -4.99 -14.22
C GLY A 10 -16.59 -3.47 -14.07
N GLU A 11 -17.71 -2.74 -14.06
CA GLU A 11 -17.72 -1.28 -13.99
C GLU A 11 -17.22 -0.74 -12.64
N ASP A 12 -17.58 -1.43 -11.55
CA ASP A 12 -17.16 -1.08 -10.20
C ASP A 12 -15.65 -1.20 -10.04
N THR A 13 -15.05 -2.31 -10.48
CA THR A 13 -13.59 -2.54 -10.38
C THR A 13 -12.77 -1.52 -11.18
N VAL A 14 -13.21 -1.15 -12.38
CA VAL A 14 -12.57 -0.10 -13.19
C VAL A 14 -12.66 1.26 -12.49
N THR A 15 -13.81 1.56 -11.89
CA THR A 15 -14.03 2.81 -11.16
C THR A 15 -13.15 2.89 -9.91
N PHE A 16 -13.06 1.80 -9.13
CA PHE A 16 -12.17 1.71 -7.97
C PHE A 16 -10.69 1.81 -8.36
N ALA A 17 -10.26 1.11 -9.41
CA ALA A 17 -8.89 1.18 -9.91
C ALA A 17 -8.52 2.62 -10.33
N LYS A 18 -9.39 3.30 -11.08
CA LYS A 18 -9.16 4.69 -11.50
C LYS A 18 -9.03 5.63 -10.31
N ARG A 19 -9.87 5.47 -9.28
CA ARG A 19 -9.81 6.27 -8.05
C ARG A 19 -8.53 5.98 -7.26
N ALA A 20 -8.15 4.71 -7.11
CA ALA A 20 -6.92 4.31 -6.43
C ALA A 20 -5.68 4.86 -7.15
N GLU A 21 -5.65 4.82 -8.49
CA GLU A 21 -4.60 5.41 -9.29
C GLU A 21 -4.49 6.92 -9.08
N GLN A 22 -5.62 7.62 -9.13
CA GLN A 22 -5.67 9.07 -8.93
C GLN A 22 -5.14 9.43 -7.52
N ASN A 23 -5.63 8.76 -6.49
CA ASN A 23 -5.18 8.96 -5.11
C ASN A 23 -3.68 8.69 -4.97
N TYR A 24 -3.14 7.64 -5.59
CA TYR A 24 -1.71 7.34 -5.59
C TYR A 24 -0.90 8.46 -6.23
N ARG A 25 -1.33 8.99 -7.39
CA ARG A 25 -0.61 10.07 -8.09
C ARG A 25 -0.61 11.36 -7.27
N GLU A 26 -1.76 11.74 -6.71
CA GLU A 26 -1.90 12.94 -5.88
C GLU A 26 -1.08 12.83 -4.59
N ALA A 27 -1.22 11.72 -3.86
CA ALA A 27 -0.48 11.50 -2.62
C ALA A 27 1.03 11.43 -2.86
N ARG A 28 1.48 10.86 -3.99
CA ARG A 28 2.89 10.84 -4.37
C ARG A 28 3.44 12.24 -4.58
N GLN A 29 2.70 13.10 -5.28
CA GLN A 29 3.10 14.49 -5.50
C GLN A 29 3.16 15.26 -4.19
N THR A 30 2.16 15.11 -3.32
CA THR A 30 2.17 15.73 -1.98
C THR A 30 3.36 15.26 -1.15
N PHE A 31 3.62 13.95 -1.12
CA PHE A 31 4.77 13.39 -0.40
C PHE A 31 6.10 13.90 -0.95
N GLN A 32 6.26 14.00 -2.27
CA GLN A 32 7.49 14.52 -2.89
C GLN A 32 7.73 16.00 -2.56
N ASN A 33 6.67 16.79 -2.43
CA ASN A 33 6.78 18.20 -2.05
C ASN A 33 7.01 18.37 -0.53
N ASN A 34 6.53 17.44 0.29
CA ASN A 34 6.54 17.51 1.76
C ASN A 34 7.03 16.20 2.41
N THR A 35 8.19 15.69 2.00
CA THR A 35 8.73 14.37 2.42
C THR A 35 8.92 14.23 3.94
N ASN A 36 8.99 15.35 4.66
CA ASN A 36 9.15 15.36 6.12
C ASN A 36 7.84 15.38 6.90
N GLU A 37 6.70 15.57 6.22
CA GLU A 37 5.39 15.62 6.85
C GLU A 37 4.85 14.20 7.08
N THR A 38 4.62 13.84 8.35
CA THR A 38 4.10 12.53 8.75
C THR A 38 2.77 12.22 8.07
N GLU A 39 1.88 13.20 7.97
CA GLU A 39 0.56 13.06 7.35
C GLU A 39 0.66 12.72 5.86
N ALA A 40 1.47 13.46 5.11
CA ALA A 40 1.72 13.19 3.69
C ALA A 40 2.34 11.80 3.50
N SER A 41 3.24 11.41 4.40
CA SER A 41 3.94 10.12 4.34
C SER A 41 2.99 8.93 4.53
N TRP A 42 2.13 8.93 5.56
CA TRP A 42 1.24 7.78 5.78
C TRP A 42 0.11 7.73 4.76
N ARG A 43 -0.38 8.89 4.29
CA ARG A 43 -1.37 8.95 3.20
C ARG A 43 -0.80 8.37 1.91
N PHE A 44 0.47 8.65 1.62
CA PHE A 44 1.15 8.04 0.48
C PHE A 44 1.36 6.53 0.67
N GLY A 45 1.74 6.07 1.87
CA GLY A 45 1.82 4.64 2.21
C GLY A 45 0.49 3.91 2.00
N ARG A 46 -0.63 4.50 2.45
CA ARG A 46 -1.98 3.99 2.18
C ARG A 46 -2.29 3.92 0.69
N ALA A 47 -2.03 5.02 -0.05
CA ALA A 47 -2.34 5.08 -1.47
C ALA A 47 -1.53 4.08 -2.29
N CYS A 48 -0.29 3.78 -1.88
CA CYS A 48 0.50 2.68 -2.46
C CYS A 48 -0.19 1.33 -2.23
N PHE A 49 -0.62 1.03 -1.01
CA PHE A 49 -1.34 -0.22 -0.72
C PHE A 49 -2.62 -0.36 -1.57
N ASP A 50 -3.46 0.68 -1.61
CA ASP A 50 -4.72 0.69 -2.35
C ASP A 50 -4.48 0.51 -3.86
N TRP A 51 -3.45 1.15 -4.42
CA TRP A 51 -3.16 1.06 -5.85
C TRP A 51 -2.43 -0.24 -6.25
N ALA A 52 -1.61 -0.80 -5.37
CA ALA A 52 -0.92 -2.06 -5.60
C ALA A 52 -1.89 -3.21 -5.85
N ASP A 53 -3.10 -3.15 -5.28
CA ASP A 53 -4.12 -4.20 -5.44
C ASP A 53 -4.56 -4.39 -6.90
N PHE A 54 -4.59 -3.28 -7.65
CA PHE A 54 -4.96 -3.24 -9.07
C PHE A 54 -3.76 -3.38 -10.02
N ALA A 55 -2.56 -3.71 -9.52
CA ALA A 55 -1.38 -3.88 -10.35
C ALA A 55 -1.54 -5.05 -11.35
N LYS A 56 -1.20 -4.79 -12.61
CA LYS A 56 -1.35 -5.77 -13.72
C LYS A 56 -0.38 -6.96 -13.65
N ASN A 57 0.69 -6.85 -12.87
CA ASN A 57 1.70 -7.89 -12.69
C ASN A 57 2.50 -7.66 -11.39
N ASP A 58 3.22 -8.69 -10.98
CA ASP A 58 4.03 -8.73 -9.77
C ASP A 58 5.10 -7.63 -9.72
N GLY A 59 5.78 -7.35 -10.84
CA GLY A 59 6.77 -6.29 -10.91
C GLY A 59 6.18 -4.91 -10.62
N ARG A 60 4.96 -4.64 -11.10
CA ARG A 60 4.25 -3.39 -10.81
C ARG A 60 3.77 -3.33 -9.36
N ARG A 61 3.23 -4.45 -8.83
CA ARG A 61 2.79 -4.54 -7.42
C ARG A 61 3.98 -4.29 -6.49
N GLU A 62 5.11 -4.93 -6.76
CA GLU A 62 6.36 -4.78 -6.00
C GLU A 62 6.87 -3.35 -6.03
N SER A 63 6.91 -2.70 -7.20
CA SER A 63 7.36 -1.32 -7.30
C SER A 63 6.49 -0.38 -6.45
N ILE A 64 5.17 -0.51 -6.52
CA ILE A 64 4.25 0.35 -5.76
C ILE A 64 4.39 0.06 -4.25
N ALA A 65 4.42 -1.21 -3.86
CA ALA A 65 4.56 -1.62 -2.45
C ALA A 65 5.86 -1.10 -1.83
N ASN A 66 6.97 -1.15 -2.57
CA ASN A 66 8.26 -0.64 -2.09
C ASN A 66 8.26 0.88 -1.89
N GLU A 67 7.52 1.66 -2.70
CA GLU A 67 7.34 3.09 -2.45
C GLU A 67 6.61 3.34 -1.11
N GLY A 68 5.55 2.58 -0.85
CA GLY A 68 4.80 2.66 0.41
C GLY A 68 5.64 2.24 1.63
N ILE A 69 6.40 1.14 1.51
CA ILE A 69 7.35 0.68 2.55
C ILE A 69 8.36 1.78 2.87
N ALA A 70 8.95 2.42 1.85
CA ALA A 70 9.93 3.47 2.05
C ALA A 70 9.33 4.68 2.78
N ALA A 71 8.12 5.11 2.39
CA ALA A 71 7.43 6.22 3.05
C ALA A 71 7.11 5.91 4.52
N CYS A 72 6.56 4.72 4.81
CA CYS A 72 6.24 4.33 6.19
C CYS A 72 7.48 4.16 7.07
N ARG A 73 8.59 3.62 6.53
CA ARG A 73 9.87 3.53 7.26
C ARG A 73 10.42 4.90 7.64
N GLN A 74 10.24 5.92 6.80
CA GLN A 74 10.63 7.30 7.15
C GLN A 74 9.84 7.83 8.34
N ILE A 75 8.56 7.48 8.45
CA ILE A 75 7.73 7.85 9.60
C ILE A 75 8.27 7.20 10.86
N ILE A 76 8.44 5.88 10.85
CA ILE A 76 8.88 5.11 12.02
C ILE A 76 10.27 5.54 12.49
N ALA A 77 11.16 5.91 11.56
CA ALA A 77 12.48 6.44 11.91
C ALA A 77 12.42 7.77 12.69
N ARG A 78 11.37 8.59 12.48
CA ARG A 78 11.17 9.87 13.16
C ARG A 78 10.28 9.74 14.40
N ASP A 79 9.25 8.91 14.30
CA ASP A 79 8.28 8.60 15.34
C ASP A 79 8.06 7.08 15.41
N PRO A 80 8.86 6.38 16.24
CA PRO A 80 8.76 4.93 16.42
C PRO A 80 7.45 4.45 17.06
N LYS A 81 6.54 5.35 17.46
CA LYS A 81 5.22 5.01 18.01
C LYS A 81 4.08 5.34 17.04
N SER A 82 4.41 5.68 15.80
CA SER A 82 3.42 6.07 14.81
C SER A 82 2.56 4.87 14.38
N ALA A 83 1.39 4.74 14.98
CA ALA A 83 0.38 3.76 14.60
C ALA A 83 0.11 3.70 13.08
N PRO A 84 -0.13 4.83 12.35
CA PRO A 84 -0.32 4.76 10.91
C PRO A 84 0.95 4.35 10.15
N GLY A 85 2.14 4.69 10.65
CA GLY A 85 3.42 4.26 10.08
C GLY A 85 3.57 2.74 10.11
N HIS A 86 3.38 2.13 11.28
CA HIS A 86 3.45 0.68 11.45
C HIS A 86 2.34 -0.06 10.69
N TYR A 87 1.10 0.42 10.77
CA TYR A 87 -0.03 -0.21 10.09
C TYR A 87 0.17 -0.26 8.57
N TYR A 88 0.46 0.88 7.94
CA TYR A 88 0.62 0.89 6.48
C TYR A 88 1.96 0.29 6.01
N LEU A 89 2.98 0.23 6.86
CA LEU A 89 4.17 -0.58 6.57
C LEU A 89 3.79 -2.06 6.44
N ALA A 90 3.05 -2.60 7.41
CA ALA A 90 2.58 -3.97 7.38
C ALA A 90 1.73 -4.27 6.14
N MET A 91 0.77 -3.40 5.80
CA MET A 91 -0.09 -3.58 4.62
C MET A 91 0.72 -3.62 3.31
N ASN A 92 1.73 -2.76 3.15
CA ASN A 92 2.59 -2.77 1.96
C ASN A 92 3.56 -3.96 1.94
N LEU A 93 4.04 -4.44 3.09
CA LEU A 93 4.80 -5.70 3.18
C LEU A 93 3.95 -6.88 2.71
N GLY A 94 2.64 -6.90 3.03
CA GLY A 94 1.70 -7.88 2.49
C GLY A 94 1.57 -7.85 0.97
N GLN A 95 1.53 -6.65 0.37
CA GLN A 95 1.54 -6.49 -1.09
C GLN A 95 2.85 -6.99 -1.72
N LEU A 96 4.00 -6.74 -1.07
CA LEU A 96 5.30 -7.24 -1.51
C LEU A 96 5.39 -8.76 -1.38
N ALA A 97 4.87 -9.36 -0.31
CA ALA A 97 4.89 -10.80 -0.10
C ALA A 97 4.14 -11.55 -1.22
N GLN A 98 3.04 -10.98 -1.73
CA GLN A 98 2.27 -11.55 -2.84
C GLN A 98 3.08 -11.68 -4.14
N THR A 99 4.18 -10.93 -4.30
CA THR A 99 5.02 -10.98 -5.51
C THR A 99 6.17 -12.00 -5.42
N LYS A 100 6.30 -12.71 -4.28
CA LYS A 100 7.44 -13.59 -4.01
C LYS A 100 6.98 -15.03 -3.83
N THR A 101 7.63 -15.94 -4.55
CA THR A 101 7.50 -17.40 -4.34
C THR A 101 8.47 -17.89 -3.26
N LEU A 102 9.73 -17.48 -3.35
CA LEU A 102 10.76 -17.73 -2.33
C LEU A 102 11.02 -16.46 -1.51
N GLY A 103 11.13 -16.60 -0.19
CA GLY A 103 11.43 -15.48 0.71
C GLY A 103 10.21 -14.69 1.20
N ALA A 104 8.99 -15.06 0.80
CA ALA A 104 7.75 -14.47 1.31
C ALA A 104 7.60 -14.61 2.83
N LEU A 105 8.02 -15.74 3.41
CA LEU A 105 7.92 -15.99 4.86
C LEU A 105 8.60 -14.91 5.70
N ARG A 106 9.82 -14.50 5.33
CA ARG A 106 10.56 -13.44 6.05
C ARG A 106 9.84 -12.09 5.96
N ILE A 107 9.16 -11.81 4.83
CA ILE A 107 8.38 -10.58 4.64
C ILE A 107 7.12 -10.63 5.51
N VAL A 108 6.44 -11.78 5.58
CA VAL A 108 5.27 -11.99 6.43
C VAL A 108 5.62 -11.87 7.92
N GLU A 109 6.77 -12.38 8.34
CA GLU A 109 7.26 -12.19 9.71
C GLU A 109 7.52 -10.70 10.03
N GLU A 110 8.02 -9.91 9.07
CA GLU A 110 8.15 -8.45 9.23
C GLU A 110 6.78 -7.80 9.35
N MET A 111 5.85 -8.13 8.45
CA MET A 111 4.47 -7.64 8.50
C MET A 111 3.81 -7.91 9.87
N GLU A 112 3.97 -9.12 10.40
CA GLU A 112 3.42 -9.48 11.71
C GLU A 112 4.02 -8.64 12.85
N ARG A 113 5.34 -8.41 12.84
CA ARG A 113 6.00 -7.55 13.84
C ARG A 113 5.44 -6.14 13.82
N GLU A 114 5.27 -5.57 12.62
CA GLU A 114 4.74 -4.22 12.46
C GLU A 114 3.27 -4.12 12.93
N PHE A 115 2.43 -5.12 12.66
CA PHE A 115 1.06 -5.13 13.20
C PHE A 115 1.03 -5.23 14.73
N LYS A 116 1.94 -5.99 15.34
CA LYS A 116 2.03 -6.06 16.81
C LYS A 116 2.42 -4.71 17.42
N ALA A 117 3.33 -3.96 16.77
CA ALA A 117 3.74 -2.63 17.21
C ALA A 117 2.60 -1.59 17.19
N VAL A 118 1.52 -1.80 16.43
CA VAL A 118 0.33 -0.93 16.45
C VAL A 118 -0.54 -1.15 17.70
N ARG A 119 -0.51 -2.37 18.26
CA ARG A 119 -1.41 -2.80 19.33
C ARG A 119 -0.90 -2.42 20.73
N ASP A 120 0.41 -2.36 20.90
CA ASP A 120 1.11 -2.19 22.18
C ASP A 120 1.38 -0.70 22.49
#